data_AF-A0A9W6IJY6-F1
#
_entry.id   AF-A0A9W6IJY6-F1
#
_cell.length_a   1.000
_cell.length_b   1.000
_cell.length_c   1.000
_cell.angle_alpha   90.00
_cell.angle_beta   90.00
_cell.angle_gamma   90.00
#
_symmetry.space_group_name_H-M   'P 1'
#
loop_
_entity.id
_entity.type
_entity.pdbx_description
1 polymer ?
#
loop_
_entity_poly.entity_id
_entity_poly.type
_entity_poly.pdbx_seq_one_letter_code
_entity_poly.pdbx_strand_id
1 'polypeptide(L)'
;MEPRLGRIAGIVTLAAASLGLSAQTRPPAVPVRTASLAAVQQQQQPPAPDAPRTMPVNWAAAREDARTQTQFNTQAAAVRQVQRFPQPVNDGAANVTATRLPVLIPTSAALGLGETAVTRLFPQTDFYTLSITGPDIVIEVFGTRLAHAVPPDAASRRRLRAADAAGYRVSQTEYGRELSFNRYGAAYSVTVECAEPGTDARCTSETYVRQLADALMIAAGSPEPGED
;
A
#
# COMPACT_ATOMS: atom_id res chain seq x y z
N MET A 1 60.50 -14.05 75.09
CA MET A 1 61.75 -13.28 75.07
C MET A 1 61.47 -11.88 74.56
N GLU A 2 61.92 -10.89 75.32
CA GLU A 2 62.20 -9.49 74.93
C GLU A 2 63.40 -9.44 73.93
N PRO A 3 63.97 -8.28 73.51
CA PRO A 3 63.65 -6.86 73.74
C PRO A 3 63.59 -6.04 72.41
N ARG A 4 63.73 -4.70 72.24
CA ARG A 4 63.87 -3.45 73.05
C ARG A 4 62.88 -2.41 72.44
N LEU A 5 62.36 -1.36 73.10
CA LEU A 5 62.93 -0.21 73.83
C LEU A 5 63.73 0.82 72.99
N GLY A 6 63.38 2.11 73.14
CA GLY A 6 64.10 3.29 72.62
C GLY A 6 63.15 4.41 72.14
N ARG A 7 62.38 5.14 72.97
CA ARG A 7 62.57 5.79 74.29
C ARG A 7 63.29 7.17 74.23
N ILE A 8 62.58 8.22 74.71
CA ILE A 8 63.04 9.46 75.39
C ILE A 8 63.23 10.76 74.55
N ALA A 9 62.82 11.88 75.19
CA ALA A 9 62.87 13.30 74.80
C ALA A 9 61.98 13.72 73.59
N GLY A 10 61.27 14.85 73.59
CA GLY A 10 61.28 16.03 74.48
C GLY A 10 61.91 17.25 73.77
N ILE A 11 61.47 18.51 73.94
CA ILE A 11 60.52 19.12 74.89
C ILE A 11 60.02 20.45 74.25
N VAL A 12 58.72 20.79 74.42
CA VAL A 12 58.11 22.16 74.64
C VAL A 12 58.66 23.36 73.80
N THR A 13 57.90 24.16 73.03
CA THR A 13 56.76 25.02 73.47
C THR A 13 55.95 25.66 72.29
N LEU A 14 54.73 26.12 72.59
CA LEU A 14 53.97 27.28 72.03
C LEU A 14 53.84 27.53 70.50
N ALA A 15 52.66 27.17 69.99
CA ALA A 15 51.63 28.08 69.45
C ALA A 15 51.99 29.24 68.48
N ALA A 16 51.70 29.03 67.18
CA ALA A 16 50.80 29.88 66.39
C ALA A 16 50.42 29.16 65.07
N ALA A 17 49.20 28.66 64.93
CA ALA A 17 48.73 27.98 63.71
C ALA A 17 47.68 28.84 62.98
N SER A 18 48.05 29.36 61.82
CA SER A 18 47.18 30.17 60.95
C SER A 18 46.09 29.35 60.27
N LEU A 19 44.95 29.98 59.95
CA LEU A 19 43.79 29.36 59.31
C LEU A 19 44.11 28.81 57.91
N GLY A 20 44.37 27.50 57.81
CA GLY A 20 44.40 26.76 56.55
C GLY A 20 43.01 26.22 56.19
N LEU A 21 42.28 26.90 55.32
CA LEU A 21 40.94 26.49 54.88
C LEU A 21 41.04 25.35 53.84
N SER A 22 41.35 24.13 54.30
CA SER A 22 41.40 22.94 53.46
C SER A 22 40.01 22.57 52.93
N ALA A 23 39.68 23.05 51.73
CA ALA A 23 38.49 22.65 51.01
C ALA A 23 38.55 21.16 50.66
N GLN A 24 37.90 20.32 51.46
CA GLN A 24 37.69 18.90 51.20
C GLN A 24 36.92 18.74 49.88
N THR A 25 37.64 18.51 48.77
CA THR A 25 37.06 18.16 47.47
C THR A 25 36.35 16.81 47.57
N ARG A 26 35.06 16.87 47.93
CA ARG A 26 34.14 15.75 47.87
C ARG A 26 34.25 15.14 46.46
N PRO A 27 34.56 13.83 46.32
CA PRO A 27 34.60 13.22 45.00
C PRO A 27 33.25 13.40 44.32
N PRO A 28 33.21 13.72 43.01
CA PRO A 28 31.95 13.93 42.31
C PRO A 28 31.12 12.65 42.44
N ALA A 29 29.87 12.79 42.87
CA ALA A 29 28.94 11.68 42.88
C ALA A 29 28.80 11.19 41.44
N VAL A 30 29.30 9.98 41.16
CA VAL A 30 29.18 9.38 39.83
C VAL A 30 27.69 9.34 39.50
N PRO A 31 27.22 10.00 38.43
CA PRO A 31 25.82 9.95 38.07
C PRO A 31 25.52 8.50 37.69
N VAL A 32 24.83 7.79 38.58
CA VAL A 32 24.22 6.50 38.27
C VAL A 32 23.35 6.76 37.07
N ARG A 33 23.73 6.21 35.91
CA ARG A 33 22.93 6.29 34.70
C ARG A 33 21.64 5.52 34.96
N THR A 34 20.62 6.22 35.42
CA THR A 34 19.22 5.88 35.18
C THR A 34 19.04 5.86 33.67
N ALA A 35 19.37 4.73 33.06
CA ALA A 35 19.02 4.43 31.68
C ALA A 35 17.51 4.62 31.58
N SER A 36 17.10 5.72 30.96
CA SER A 36 15.72 6.19 31.01
C SER A 36 14.80 5.09 30.51
N LEU A 37 13.70 4.81 31.22
CA LEU A 37 12.72 3.82 30.79
C LEU A 37 12.21 4.10 29.36
N ALA A 38 12.17 5.38 28.95
CA ALA A 38 11.92 5.81 27.58
C ALA A 38 12.85 5.17 26.52
N ALA A 39 14.14 4.95 26.84
CA ALA A 39 15.11 4.32 25.93
C ALA A 39 14.91 2.80 25.83
N VAL A 40 14.37 2.16 26.87
CA VAL A 40 13.95 0.75 26.83
C VAL A 40 12.61 0.63 26.08
N GLN A 41 11.68 1.56 26.30
CA GLN A 41 10.40 1.62 25.60
C GLN A 41 10.57 1.89 24.09
N GLN A 42 11.57 2.67 23.67
CA GLN A 42 11.95 2.82 22.26
C GLN A 42 12.44 1.53 21.60
N GLN A 43 12.88 0.52 22.38
CA GLN A 43 13.21 -0.83 21.90
C GLN A 43 12.02 -1.80 22.00
N GLN A 44 10.88 -1.37 22.56
CA GLN A 44 9.65 -2.15 22.68
C GLN A 44 8.49 -1.51 21.92
N GLN A 45 8.79 -0.84 20.81
CA GLN A 45 7.81 -0.60 19.76
C GLN A 45 7.28 -1.98 19.29
N PRO A 46 6.00 -2.33 19.47
CA PRO A 46 5.47 -3.56 18.87
C PRO A 46 5.61 -3.44 17.34
N PRO A 47 5.70 -4.57 16.60
CA PRO A 47 5.72 -4.51 15.14
C PRO A 47 4.43 -3.83 14.66
N ALA A 48 4.57 -2.60 14.17
CA ALA A 48 3.46 -1.90 13.55
C ALA A 48 2.99 -2.73 12.34
N PRO A 49 1.67 -2.84 12.10
CA PRO A 49 1.17 -3.40 10.84
C PRO A 49 1.90 -2.74 9.67
N ASP A 50 2.48 -3.54 8.76
CA ASP A 50 3.39 -3.06 7.71
C ASP A 50 2.78 -1.85 7.00
N ALA A 51 3.42 -0.68 7.16
CA ALA A 51 2.98 0.54 6.50
C ALA A 51 2.99 0.33 4.98
N PRO A 52 1.93 0.74 4.24
CA PRO A 52 1.81 0.47 2.82
C PRO A 52 3.06 0.92 2.05
N ARG A 53 3.63 0.00 1.28
CA ARG A 53 4.79 0.26 0.42
C ARG A 53 4.31 0.56 -0.98
N THR A 54 4.64 1.75 -1.46
CA THR A 54 4.44 2.15 -2.86
C THR A 54 5.27 1.26 -3.77
N MET A 55 4.62 0.58 -4.71
CA MET A 55 5.25 -0.26 -5.72
C MET A 55 5.57 0.56 -6.99
N PRO A 56 6.73 0.33 -7.64
CA PRO A 56 7.06 0.98 -8.90
C PRO A 56 6.16 0.48 -10.02
N VAL A 57 5.74 1.39 -10.90
CA VAL A 57 4.82 1.10 -12.01
C VAL A 57 5.59 0.99 -13.32
N ASN A 58 5.37 -0.10 -14.06
CA ASN A 58 5.95 -0.33 -15.38
C ASN A 58 5.18 0.45 -16.46
N TRP A 59 5.43 1.75 -16.52
CA TRP A 59 4.84 2.64 -17.53
C TRP A 59 5.26 2.31 -18.97
N ALA A 60 6.42 1.66 -19.18
CA ALA A 60 6.80 1.17 -20.51
C ALA A 60 5.80 0.12 -21.03
N ALA A 61 5.48 -0.89 -20.21
CA ALA A 61 4.47 -1.89 -20.56
C ALA A 61 3.06 -1.28 -20.68
N ALA A 62 2.68 -0.37 -19.79
CA ALA A 62 1.37 0.30 -19.87
C ALA A 62 1.22 1.12 -21.17
N ARG A 63 2.25 1.85 -21.58
CA ARG A 63 2.22 2.63 -22.84
C ARG A 63 2.17 1.74 -24.07
N GLU A 64 2.77 0.54 -24.03
CA GLU A 64 2.71 -0.41 -25.15
C GLU A 64 1.35 -1.13 -25.26
N ASP A 65 0.77 -1.53 -24.14
CA ASP A 65 -0.60 -2.07 -24.10
C ASP A 65 -1.61 -1.02 -24.58
N ALA A 66 -1.46 0.26 -24.18
CA ALA A 66 -2.32 1.36 -24.63
C ALA A 66 -2.18 1.66 -26.15
N ARG A 67 -0.96 1.57 -26.71
CA ARG A 67 -0.73 1.66 -28.16
C ARG A 67 -1.43 0.51 -28.89
N THR A 68 -1.26 -0.71 -28.40
CA THR A 68 -1.85 -1.93 -28.97
C THR A 68 -3.38 -1.84 -28.98
N GLN A 69 -3.98 -1.46 -27.85
CA GLN A 69 -5.41 -1.17 -27.70
C GLN A 69 -5.90 -0.10 -28.70
N THR A 70 -5.16 1.00 -28.83
CA THR A 70 -5.48 2.06 -29.79
C THR A 70 -5.39 1.59 -31.24
N GLN A 71 -4.37 0.79 -31.59
CA GLN A 71 -4.18 0.25 -32.95
C GLN A 71 -5.35 -0.65 -33.36
N PHE A 72 -5.80 -1.58 -32.50
CA PHE A 72 -6.99 -2.39 -32.78
C PHE A 72 -8.23 -1.49 -33.03
N ASN A 73 -8.41 -0.43 -32.25
CA ASN A 73 -9.48 0.54 -32.44
C ASN A 73 -9.38 1.39 -33.71
N THR A 74 -8.22 1.46 -34.36
CA THR A 74 -8.11 2.14 -35.66
C THR A 74 -8.58 1.29 -36.84
N GLN A 75 -8.59 -0.04 -36.73
CA GLN A 75 -8.71 -0.94 -37.88
C GLN A 75 -10.13 -1.07 -38.47
N ALA A 76 -11.20 -0.84 -37.70
CA ALA A 76 -12.57 -0.81 -38.24
C ALA A 76 -13.54 0.04 -37.42
N ALA A 77 -14.50 0.69 -38.11
CA ALA A 77 -15.54 1.50 -37.47
C ALA A 77 -16.45 0.67 -36.52
N ALA A 78 -16.67 -0.62 -36.81
CA ALA A 78 -17.41 -1.52 -35.93
C ALA A 78 -16.68 -1.77 -34.60
N VAL A 79 -15.36 -1.97 -34.63
CA VAL A 79 -14.52 -2.17 -33.42
C VAL A 79 -14.58 -0.93 -32.52
N ARG A 80 -14.61 0.28 -33.10
CA ARG A 80 -14.79 1.54 -32.34
C ARG A 80 -16.13 1.68 -31.62
N GLN A 81 -17.18 0.96 -32.05
CA GLN A 81 -18.46 0.93 -31.30
C GLN A 81 -18.36 0.01 -30.09
N VAL A 82 -17.72 -1.14 -30.26
CA VAL A 82 -17.50 -2.14 -29.20
C VAL A 82 -16.59 -1.58 -28.09
N GLN A 83 -15.51 -0.89 -28.47
CA GLN A 83 -14.50 -0.39 -27.52
C GLN A 83 -14.70 1.06 -27.06
N ARG A 84 -15.96 1.48 -26.91
CA ARG A 84 -16.30 2.70 -26.17
C ARG A 84 -16.12 2.48 -24.67
N PHE A 85 -15.85 3.54 -23.93
CA PHE A 85 -15.86 3.54 -22.46
C PHE A 85 -17.08 4.29 -21.94
N PRO A 86 -17.70 3.86 -20.83
CA PRO A 86 -18.57 4.74 -20.08
C PRO A 86 -17.76 5.96 -19.60
N GLN A 87 -18.34 7.15 -19.66
CA GLN A 87 -17.69 8.36 -19.18
C GLN A 87 -18.06 8.59 -17.71
N PRO A 88 -17.10 8.77 -16.79
CA PRO A 88 -17.39 9.14 -15.41
C PRO A 88 -18.11 10.49 -15.32
N VAL A 89 -19.20 10.55 -14.54
CA VAL A 89 -20.09 11.73 -14.48
C VAL A 89 -19.86 12.65 -13.28
N ASN A 90 -18.79 12.44 -12.51
CA ASN A 90 -18.50 13.18 -11.28
C ASN A 90 -17.22 14.03 -11.41
N ASP A 91 -17.24 15.25 -10.85
CA ASP A 91 -16.15 16.23 -10.94
C ASP A 91 -14.77 15.68 -10.57
N GLY A 92 -14.72 14.78 -9.56
CA GLY A 92 -13.49 14.13 -9.11
C GLY A 92 -12.74 13.36 -10.21
N ALA A 93 -13.43 12.90 -11.25
CA ALA A 93 -12.81 12.22 -12.39
C ALA A 93 -11.86 13.13 -13.19
N ALA A 94 -12.03 14.46 -13.16
CA ALA A 94 -11.13 15.39 -13.82
C ALA A 94 -9.69 15.33 -13.25
N ASN A 95 -9.52 14.91 -12.00
CA ASN A 95 -8.23 14.81 -11.32
C ASN A 95 -7.48 13.49 -11.59
N VAL A 96 -7.91 12.68 -12.57
CA VAL A 96 -7.33 11.36 -12.85
C VAL A 96 -5.83 11.38 -13.24
N THR A 97 -5.30 12.52 -13.67
CA THR A 97 -3.85 12.72 -13.91
C THR A 97 -3.02 12.80 -12.62
N ALA A 98 -3.66 12.92 -11.44
CA ALA A 98 -3.00 12.78 -10.15
C ALA A 98 -2.66 11.32 -9.81
N THR A 99 -3.32 10.35 -10.44
CA THR A 99 -3.15 8.91 -10.16
C THR A 99 -1.87 8.37 -10.79
N ARG A 100 -1.01 7.77 -9.94
CA ARG A 100 0.33 7.25 -10.25
C ARG A 100 0.34 5.77 -10.63
N LEU A 101 -0.76 5.29 -11.20
CA LEU A 101 -0.90 3.97 -11.81
C LEU A 101 -1.85 4.04 -13.02
N PRO A 102 -1.81 3.09 -13.97
CA PRO A 102 -2.74 3.05 -15.08
C PRO A 102 -4.18 2.85 -14.59
N VAL A 103 -5.08 3.75 -14.97
CA VAL A 103 -6.49 3.65 -14.62
C VAL A 103 -7.19 2.80 -15.68
N LEU A 104 -7.69 1.64 -15.24
CA LEU A 104 -8.33 0.65 -16.08
C LEU A 104 -9.86 0.78 -16.02
N ILE A 105 -10.49 0.86 -17.20
CA ILE A 105 -11.94 0.99 -17.38
C ILE A 105 -12.42 -0.10 -18.35
N PRO A 106 -13.53 -0.82 -18.06
CA PRO A 106 -14.09 -1.82 -18.96
C PRO A 106 -14.86 -1.18 -20.11
N THR A 107 -14.87 -1.82 -21.28
CA THR A 107 -15.66 -1.33 -22.42
C THR A 107 -17.17 -1.39 -22.19
N SER A 108 -17.91 -0.45 -22.77
CA SER A 108 -19.38 -0.41 -22.75
C SER A 108 -20.03 -1.70 -23.31
N ALA A 109 -19.37 -2.37 -24.25
CA ALA A 109 -19.84 -3.65 -24.80
C ALA A 109 -19.68 -4.81 -23.81
N ALA A 110 -18.57 -4.87 -23.07
CA ALA A 110 -18.36 -5.89 -22.04
C ALA A 110 -19.26 -5.68 -20.81
N LEU A 111 -19.58 -4.43 -20.49
CA LEU A 111 -20.58 -4.09 -19.47
C LEU A 111 -21.97 -4.60 -19.86
N GLY A 112 -22.40 -4.37 -21.09
CA GLY A 112 -23.72 -4.82 -21.58
C GLY A 112 -24.92 -4.09 -20.96
N LEU A 113 -24.68 -3.01 -20.20
CA LEU A 113 -25.70 -2.31 -19.40
C LEU A 113 -26.47 -1.21 -20.16
N GLY A 114 -26.08 -0.90 -21.40
CA GLY A 114 -26.68 0.18 -22.19
C GLY A 114 -26.41 1.59 -21.64
N GLU A 115 -27.26 2.54 -22.00
CA GLU A 115 -27.10 3.98 -21.67
C GLU A 115 -27.55 4.34 -20.23
N THR A 116 -28.16 3.40 -19.49
CA THR A 116 -28.62 3.62 -18.11
C THR A 116 -27.51 3.45 -17.06
N ALA A 117 -26.32 3.00 -17.47
CA ALA A 117 -25.18 2.79 -16.58
C ALA A 117 -24.56 4.12 -16.12
N VAL A 118 -24.63 4.41 -14.82
CA VAL A 118 -24.02 5.60 -14.23
C VAL A 118 -22.63 5.25 -13.70
N THR A 119 -21.61 5.79 -14.35
CA THR A 119 -20.20 5.58 -13.97
C THR A 119 -19.64 6.76 -13.18
N ARG A 120 -18.86 6.46 -12.14
CA ARG A 120 -18.13 7.44 -11.31
C ARG A 120 -16.70 6.96 -11.09
N LEU A 121 -15.76 7.89 -11.09
CA LEU A 121 -14.33 7.62 -10.87
C LEU A 121 -13.85 8.47 -9.69
N PHE A 122 -13.21 7.82 -8.74
CA PHE A 122 -12.64 8.41 -7.53
C PHE A 122 -11.12 8.19 -7.54
N PRO A 123 -10.36 9.06 -8.25
CA PRO A 123 -8.92 8.96 -8.34
C PRO A 123 -8.25 9.47 -7.06
N GLN A 124 -7.19 8.79 -6.63
CA GLN A 124 -6.24 9.24 -5.61
C GLN A 124 -4.82 9.06 -6.17
N THR A 125 -3.79 9.47 -5.41
CA THR A 125 -2.38 9.36 -5.87
C THR A 125 -1.98 7.91 -6.13
N ASP A 126 -2.22 7.01 -5.17
CA ASP A 126 -1.68 5.64 -5.19
C ASP A 126 -2.74 4.56 -5.45
N PHE A 127 -3.99 4.95 -5.59
CA PHE A 127 -5.11 4.06 -5.92
C PHE A 127 -6.25 4.82 -6.62
N TYR A 128 -7.23 4.09 -7.16
CA TYR A 128 -8.50 4.63 -7.61
C TYR A 128 -9.63 3.62 -7.40
N THR A 129 -10.85 4.13 -7.30
CA THR A 129 -12.08 3.33 -7.39
C THR A 129 -12.93 3.83 -8.55
N LEU A 130 -13.30 2.93 -9.47
CA LEU A 130 -14.30 3.16 -10.51
C LEU A 130 -15.57 2.40 -10.14
N SER A 131 -16.69 3.10 -9.92
CA SER A 131 -17.98 2.48 -9.61
C SER A 131 -18.94 2.68 -10.79
N ILE A 132 -19.58 1.60 -11.23
CA ILE A 132 -20.52 1.56 -12.34
C ILE A 132 -21.83 0.96 -11.83
N THR A 133 -22.87 1.77 -11.72
CA THR A 133 -24.21 1.33 -11.28
C THR A 133 -25.10 1.15 -12.50
N GLY A 134 -25.77 0.00 -12.62
CA GLY A 134 -26.78 -0.26 -13.65
C GLY A 134 -28.01 -0.96 -13.08
N PRO A 135 -28.94 -1.42 -13.94
CA PRO A 135 -30.10 -2.19 -13.50
C PRO A 135 -29.68 -3.47 -12.75
N ASP A 136 -30.08 -3.52 -11.49
CA ASP A 136 -29.91 -4.63 -10.55
C ASP A 136 -28.45 -5.09 -10.36
N ILE A 137 -27.49 -4.18 -10.61
CA ILE A 137 -26.05 -4.48 -10.58
C ILE A 137 -25.18 -3.27 -10.17
N VAL A 138 -24.13 -3.55 -9.40
CA VAL A 138 -22.99 -2.68 -9.18
C VAL A 138 -21.74 -3.40 -9.66
N ILE A 139 -20.89 -2.69 -10.39
CA ILE A 139 -19.56 -3.15 -10.80
C ILE A 139 -18.54 -2.15 -10.28
N GLU A 140 -17.57 -2.62 -9.49
CA GLU A 140 -16.44 -1.84 -9.04
C GLU A 140 -15.15 -2.32 -9.73
N VAL A 141 -14.33 -1.38 -10.18
CA VAL A 141 -12.93 -1.64 -10.56
C VAL A 141 -12.04 -0.83 -9.64
N PHE A 142 -11.30 -1.52 -8.78
CA PHE A 142 -10.31 -0.94 -7.89
C PHE A 142 -8.91 -1.22 -8.43
N GLY A 143 -8.01 -0.24 -8.30
CA GLY A 143 -6.59 -0.39 -8.63
C GLY A 143 -5.73 0.32 -7.60
N THR A 144 -4.63 -0.31 -7.19
CA THR A 144 -3.69 0.25 -6.20
C THR A 144 -2.24 -0.13 -6.49
N ARG A 145 -1.31 0.81 -6.26
CA ARG A 145 0.13 0.51 -6.22
C ARG A 145 0.65 0.32 -4.79
N LEU A 146 -0.21 0.25 -3.78
CA LEU A 146 0.18 0.04 -2.39
C LEU A 146 0.21 -1.46 -2.03
N ALA A 147 1.37 -1.96 -1.59
CA ALA A 147 1.55 -3.31 -1.09
C ALA A 147 1.62 -3.33 0.45
N HIS A 148 0.78 -4.15 1.08
CA HIS A 148 0.57 -4.22 2.54
C HIS A 148 1.20 -5.43 3.25
N ALA A 149 1.98 -6.27 2.56
CA ALA A 149 2.51 -7.49 3.16
C ALA A 149 3.88 -7.92 2.62
N VAL A 150 4.82 -8.18 3.53
CA VAL A 150 5.91 -9.15 3.29
C VAL A 150 5.37 -10.55 3.62
N PRO A 151 5.31 -11.51 2.66
CA PRO A 151 4.80 -12.85 2.96
C PRO A 151 5.74 -13.56 3.96
N PRO A 152 5.24 -13.97 5.15
CA PRO A 152 6.08 -14.42 6.26
C PRO A 152 6.82 -15.73 5.98
N ASP A 153 6.28 -16.54 5.06
CA ASP A 153 6.84 -17.82 4.65
C ASP A 153 6.64 -18.07 3.14
N ALA A 154 7.33 -19.09 2.62
CA ALA A 154 7.30 -19.45 1.21
C ALA A 154 5.96 -20.05 0.73
N ALA A 155 5.20 -20.74 1.58
CA ALA A 155 3.90 -21.29 1.24
C ALA A 155 2.82 -20.19 1.21
N SER A 156 2.85 -19.21 2.10
CA SER A 156 2.04 -17.98 2.01
C SER A 156 2.40 -17.17 0.76
N ARG A 157 3.69 -17.04 0.44
CA ARG A 157 4.13 -16.44 -0.83
C ARG A 157 3.61 -17.19 -2.06
N ARG A 158 3.57 -18.53 -2.03
CA ARG A 158 2.97 -19.36 -3.09
C ARG A 158 1.45 -19.19 -3.18
N ARG A 159 0.74 -19.10 -2.04
CA ARG A 159 -0.72 -18.87 -1.99
C ARG A 159 -1.13 -17.48 -2.49
N LEU A 160 -0.34 -16.45 -2.19
CA LEU A 160 -0.54 -15.08 -2.71
C LEU A 160 -0.22 -14.97 -4.21
N ARG A 161 0.63 -15.85 -4.74
CA ARG A 161 0.88 -16.01 -6.19
C ARG A 161 0.00 -17.08 -6.85
N ALA A 162 -1.00 -17.62 -6.15
CA ALA A 162 -1.90 -18.62 -6.71
C ALA A 162 -3.03 -17.91 -7.49
N ALA A 163 -2.86 -17.95 -8.81
CA ALA A 163 -3.77 -17.49 -9.84
C ALA A 163 -3.87 -18.58 -10.93
N ASP A 164 -4.82 -18.43 -11.85
CA ASP A 164 -4.99 -19.31 -13.00
C ASP A 164 -4.00 -19.00 -14.15
N ALA A 165 -4.21 -19.65 -15.31
CA ALA A 165 -3.35 -19.49 -16.49
C ALA A 165 -3.42 -18.09 -17.14
N ALA A 166 -4.44 -17.28 -16.85
CA ALA A 166 -4.53 -15.88 -17.26
C ALA A 166 -3.91 -14.92 -16.23
N GLY A 167 -3.49 -15.43 -15.07
CA GLY A 167 -3.03 -14.62 -13.93
C GLY A 167 -4.17 -14.06 -13.09
N TYR A 168 -5.39 -14.58 -13.23
CA TYR A 168 -6.56 -14.15 -12.48
C TYR A 168 -6.80 -15.01 -11.24
N ARG A 169 -7.37 -14.39 -10.21
CA ARG A 169 -7.85 -15.04 -8.99
C ARG A 169 -9.31 -14.64 -8.77
N VAL A 170 -10.24 -15.54 -9.10
CA VAL A 170 -11.67 -15.33 -8.88
C VAL A 170 -12.09 -15.87 -7.51
N SER A 171 -13.04 -15.19 -6.87
CA SER A 171 -13.63 -15.56 -5.59
C SER A 171 -15.17 -15.38 -5.63
N GLN A 172 -15.86 -15.98 -4.64
CA GLN A 172 -17.27 -15.68 -4.38
C GLN A 172 -17.36 -14.65 -3.27
N THR A 173 -18.18 -13.62 -3.46
CA THR A 173 -18.61 -12.69 -2.40
C THR A 173 -20.04 -13.04 -1.97
N GLU A 174 -20.56 -12.36 -0.95
CA GLU A 174 -21.96 -12.52 -0.51
C GLU A 174 -22.96 -12.09 -1.60
N TYR A 175 -22.62 -11.05 -2.36
CA TYR A 175 -23.47 -10.43 -3.39
C TYR A 175 -23.02 -10.72 -4.83
N GLY A 176 -22.00 -11.56 -5.05
CA GLY A 176 -21.57 -11.97 -6.39
C GLY A 176 -20.14 -12.50 -6.47
N ARG A 177 -19.28 -11.81 -7.23
CA ARG A 177 -17.93 -12.26 -7.59
C ARG A 177 -16.91 -11.13 -7.47
N GLU A 178 -15.69 -11.48 -7.09
CA GLU A 178 -14.51 -10.63 -7.24
C GLU A 178 -13.47 -11.38 -8.09
N LEU A 179 -12.79 -10.67 -8.99
CA LEU A 179 -11.62 -11.14 -9.72
C LEU A 179 -10.46 -10.20 -9.43
N SER A 180 -9.40 -10.72 -8.81
CA SER A 180 -8.17 -9.97 -8.53
C SER A 180 -7.01 -10.42 -9.41
N PHE A 181 -6.15 -9.47 -9.79
CA PHE A 181 -4.97 -9.69 -10.63
C PHE A 181 -3.88 -8.62 -10.39
N ASN A 182 -2.69 -8.82 -10.95
CA ASN A 182 -1.60 -7.84 -10.89
C ASN A 182 -1.15 -7.49 -12.31
N ARG A 183 -1.00 -6.19 -12.63
CA ARG A 183 -0.54 -5.72 -13.95
C ARG A 183 0.27 -4.43 -13.79
N TYR A 184 1.30 -4.24 -14.61
CA TYR A 184 2.19 -3.07 -14.57
C TYR A 184 2.83 -2.76 -13.20
N GLY A 185 2.89 -3.69 -12.25
CA GLY A 185 3.39 -3.44 -10.88
C GLY A 185 2.32 -2.97 -9.87
N ALA A 186 1.09 -2.73 -10.33
CA ALA A 186 -0.08 -2.47 -9.48
C ALA A 186 -0.95 -3.73 -9.32
N ALA A 187 -1.72 -3.77 -8.24
CA ALA A 187 -2.77 -4.74 -8.00
C ALA A 187 -4.13 -4.16 -8.41
N TYR A 188 -5.01 -5.00 -8.94
CA TYR A 188 -6.36 -4.62 -9.39
C TYR A 188 -7.39 -5.65 -8.93
N SER A 189 -8.62 -5.21 -8.74
CA SER A 189 -9.79 -6.09 -8.64
C SER A 189 -10.96 -5.55 -9.48
N VAL A 190 -11.77 -6.48 -9.99
CA VAL A 190 -13.09 -6.24 -10.55
C VAL A 190 -14.09 -6.97 -9.67
N THR A 191 -14.99 -6.24 -9.03
CA THR A 191 -16.05 -6.80 -8.19
C THR A 191 -17.39 -6.58 -8.89
N VAL A 192 -18.23 -7.61 -8.88
CA VAL A 192 -19.58 -7.59 -9.45
C VAL A 192 -20.56 -8.02 -8.37
N GLU A 193 -21.52 -7.15 -8.08
CA GLU A 193 -22.58 -7.39 -7.10
C GLU A 193 -23.95 -7.23 -7.77
N CYS A 194 -24.83 -8.21 -7.60
CA CYS A 194 -26.16 -8.24 -8.21
C CYS A 194 -27.25 -8.20 -7.12
N ALA A 195 -28.43 -7.66 -7.43
CA ALA A 195 -29.56 -7.67 -6.51
C ALA A 195 -30.03 -9.11 -6.16
N GLU A 196 -29.91 -10.03 -7.11
CA GLU A 196 -30.31 -11.45 -6.98
C GLU A 196 -29.09 -12.37 -7.22
N PRO A 197 -28.10 -12.39 -6.31
CA PRO A 197 -26.78 -12.99 -6.56
C PRO A 197 -26.80 -14.51 -6.74
N GLY A 198 -27.84 -15.19 -6.25
CA GLY A 198 -28.06 -16.62 -6.40
C GLY A 198 -28.71 -17.04 -7.73
N THR A 199 -29.21 -16.11 -8.55
CA THR A 199 -29.90 -16.43 -9.81
C THR A 199 -29.41 -15.64 -11.02
N ASP A 200 -28.85 -14.44 -10.84
CA ASP A 200 -28.31 -13.63 -11.94
C ASP A 200 -27.09 -14.31 -12.57
N ALA A 201 -27.10 -14.50 -13.89
CA ALA A 201 -25.99 -15.06 -14.66
C ALA A 201 -24.69 -14.25 -14.51
N ARG A 202 -24.79 -12.94 -14.24
CA ARG A 202 -23.68 -11.99 -14.05
C ARG A 202 -22.92 -12.25 -12.74
N CYS A 203 -23.57 -12.82 -11.73
CA CYS A 203 -22.99 -13.12 -10.42
C CYS A 203 -22.84 -14.63 -10.13
N THR A 204 -23.69 -15.49 -10.69
CA THR A 204 -23.60 -16.94 -10.48
C THR A 204 -22.40 -17.56 -11.21
N SER A 205 -21.98 -17.02 -12.37
CA SER A 205 -20.84 -17.52 -13.15
C SER A 205 -19.60 -16.62 -13.05
N GLU A 206 -18.39 -17.21 -13.16
CA GLU A 206 -17.16 -16.42 -13.34
C GLU A 206 -17.07 -15.72 -14.72
N THR A 207 -17.88 -16.15 -15.69
CA THR A 207 -17.78 -15.72 -17.10
C THR A 207 -17.84 -14.20 -17.25
N TYR A 208 -18.78 -13.55 -16.54
CA TYR A 208 -19.02 -12.12 -16.69
C TYR A 208 -17.89 -11.27 -16.07
N VAL A 209 -17.46 -11.58 -14.84
CA VAL A 209 -16.34 -10.87 -14.20
C VAL A 209 -15.02 -11.06 -14.97
N ARG A 210 -14.82 -12.24 -15.59
CA ARG A 210 -13.69 -12.49 -16.51
C ARG A 210 -13.78 -11.64 -17.78
N GLN A 211 -14.94 -11.60 -18.44
CA GLN A 211 -15.17 -10.75 -19.62
C GLN A 211 -14.95 -9.26 -19.32
N LEU A 212 -15.32 -8.78 -18.13
CA LEU A 212 -15.02 -7.41 -17.70
C LEU A 212 -13.51 -7.18 -17.53
N ALA A 213 -12.79 -8.11 -16.89
CA ALA A 213 -11.34 -8.02 -16.69
C ALA A 213 -10.56 -8.09 -18.02
N ASP A 214 -10.95 -8.98 -18.93
CA ASP A 214 -10.36 -9.12 -20.27
C ASP A 214 -10.61 -7.87 -21.15
N ALA A 215 -11.72 -7.17 -20.91
CA ALA A 215 -12.09 -5.94 -21.60
C ALA A 215 -11.65 -4.65 -20.88
N LEU A 216 -10.77 -4.74 -19.87
CA LEU A 216 -10.16 -3.57 -19.23
C LEU A 216 -9.12 -2.92 -20.13
N MET A 217 -9.21 -1.60 -20.27
CA MET A 217 -8.30 -0.80 -21.08
C MET A 217 -7.77 0.41 -20.32
N ILE A 218 -6.59 0.89 -20.71
CA ILE A 218 -5.97 2.05 -20.07
C ILE A 218 -6.68 3.32 -20.56
N ALA A 219 -7.42 3.95 -19.66
CA ALA A 219 -8.12 5.21 -19.93
C ALA A 219 -7.31 6.43 -19.49
N ALA A 220 -6.53 6.32 -18.42
CA ALA A 220 -5.80 7.43 -17.81
C ALA A 220 -4.68 6.95 -16.84
N GLY A 221 -4.17 7.87 -16.02
CA GLY A 221 -3.00 7.69 -15.15
C GLY A 221 -1.79 8.46 -15.67
N SER A 222 -0.82 8.76 -14.81
CA SER A 222 0.43 9.45 -15.21
C SER A 222 1.60 9.07 -14.29
N PRO A 223 2.85 8.98 -14.81
CA PRO A 223 4.04 8.67 -14.00
C PRO A 223 4.34 9.71 -12.92
N GLU A 224 5.31 9.42 -12.05
CA GLU A 224 5.89 10.47 -11.21
C GLU A 224 6.75 11.42 -12.07
N PRO A 225 6.80 12.74 -11.75
CA PRO A 225 7.58 13.69 -12.54
C PRO A 225 9.07 13.33 -12.58
N GLY A 226 9.55 12.90 -13.76
CA GLY A 226 10.91 12.41 -13.98
C GLY A 226 11.03 10.91 -14.30
N GLU A 227 9.92 10.15 -14.26
CA GLU A 227 9.85 8.76 -14.76
C GLU A 227 9.33 8.70 -16.21
N ASP A 228 10.19 9.01 -17.19
CA ASP A 228 9.90 8.86 -18.63
C ASP A 228 10.28 7.47 -19.18
#